data_AF-A0A151AY29-F1
#
_entry.id   AF-A0A151AY29-F1
#
_cell.length_a   1.000
_cell.length_b   1.000
_cell.length_c   1.000
_cell.angle_alpha   90.00
_cell.angle_beta   90.00
_cell.angle_gamma   90.00
#
_symmetry.space_group_name_H-M   'P 1'
#
loop_
_entity.id
_entity.type
_entity.pdbx_description
1 polymer ?
#
loop_
_entity_poly.entity_id
_entity_poly.type
_entity_poly.pdbx_seq_one_letter_code
_entity_poly.pdbx_strand_id
1 'polypeptide(L)'
;MTIYYADLHIHTALSPCAGEEMTPPAIVAAALAAGLQVIAVTDHNSAGNVAAVQEAARGTGLIVLAGMEVQTREDVHLVCLFDTSREALAWQEEVYRHLPDGENREDYFGPQLLLDAAGQETGREKRLLLASTGLGVEEVAGEVARRGGLCLPAHVDRPSYSLLANLGIVPPGMPVVAMELGLLSPAAARKKFPTVANWPLVAASDAHYLHDIGRRVTGYDLEAVNVAALVRAMERQQFKVVVDEKNDVR
;
A
#
# COMPACT_ATOMS: atom_id res chain seq x y z
N MET A 1 -21.25 -14.27 -3.43
CA MET A 1 -20.41 -13.13 -3.83
C MET A 1 -20.62 -12.06 -2.77
N THR A 2 -19.55 -11.76 -2.04
CA THR A 2 -19.56 -10.90 -0.85
C THR A 2 -18.70 -9.70 -1.16
N ILE A 3 -19.22 -8.49 -0.90
CA ILE A 3 -18.45 -7.26 -1.08
C ILE A 3 -17.59 -7.04 0.15
N TYR A 4 -16.28 -6.95 -0.06
CA TYR A 4 -15.29 -6.57 0.95
C TYR A 4 -14.86 -5.12 0.71
N TYR A 5 -15.13 -4.24 1.66
CA TYR A 5 -14.59 -2.88 1.65
C TYR A 5 -13.17 -2.91 2.17
N ALA A 6 -12.24 -2.46 1.32
CA ALA A 6 -10.83 -2.58 1.56
C ALA A 6 -10.07 -1.27 1.42
N ASP A 7 -9.08 -1.10 2.29
CA ASP A 7 -8.07 -0.05 2.24
C ASP A 7 -6.68 -0.70 2.18
N LEU A 8 -6.12 -0.77 0.97
CA LEU A 8 -4.95 -1.62 0.68
C LEU A 8 -3.60 -0.86 0.73
N HIS A 9 -3.59 0.33 1.33
CA HIS A 9 -2.41 1.19 1.43
C HIS A 9 -2.44 1.97 2.75
N ILE A 10 -1.85 1.40 3.80
CA ILE A 10 -1.80 1.98 5.15
C ILE A 10 -0.38 1.82 5.71
N HIS A 11 0.15 2.90 6.28
CA HIS A 11 1.42 2.89 6.99
C HIS A 11 1.24 2.67 8.49
N THR A 12 2.25 2.10 9.13
CA THR A 12 2.37 2.02 10.59
C THR A 12 3.41 3.05 11.06
N ALA A 13 3.65 3.11 12.36
CA ALA A 13 4.73 3.91 12.94
C ALA A 13 6.15 3.48 12.49
N LEU A 14 6.28 2.46 11.63
CA LEU A 14 7.54 2.07 10.99
C LEU A 14 7.91 2.98 9.82
N SER A 15 6.93 3.49 9.06
CA SER A 15 7.16 4.60 8.14
C SER A 15 7.44 5.88 8.94
N PRO A 16 8.59 6.54 8.76
CA PRO A 16 8.96 7.69 9.60
C PRO A 16 8.12 8.94 9.33
N CYS A 17 7.44 9.00 8.18
CA CYS A 17 6.46 10.03 7.84
C CYS A 17 5.07 9.78 8.44
N ALA A 18 4.82 8.61 9.04
CA ALA A 18 3.55 8.30 9.70
C ALA A 18 3.60 8.66 11.19
N GLY A 19 2.42 8.89 11.78
CA GLY A 19 2.33 9.22 13.20
C GLY A 19 2.74 8.06 14.11
N GLU A 20 3.41 8.34 15.23
CA GLU A 20 3.76 7.32 16.23
C GLU A 20 2.51 6.61 16.82
N GLU A 21 1.34 7.24 16.72
CA GLU A 21 0.06 6.65 17.11
C GLU A 21 -0.40 5.50 16.21
N MET A 22 0.22 5.31 15.03
CA MET A 22 -0.06 4.25 14.07
C MET A 22 0.46 2.89 14.55
N THR A 23 0.04 2.52 15.76
CA THR A 23 0.34 1.26 16.42
C THR A 23 -0.59 0.14 15.93
N PRO A 24 -0.15 -1.13 15.98
CA PRO A 24 -0.98 -2.28 15.59
C PRO A 24 -2.41 -2.29 16.15
N PRO A 25 -2.67 -2.16 17.47
CA PRO A 25 -4.03 -2.16 17.98
C PRO A 25 -4.84 -0.92 17.54
N ALA A 26 -4.19 0.24 17.38
CA ALA A 26 -4.87 1.47 16.97
C ALA A 26 -5.33 1.41 15.50
N ILE A 27 -4.48 0.87 14.61
CA ILE A 27 -4.82 0.66 13.20
C ILE A 27 -6.01 -0.30 13.07
N VAL A 28 -5.98 -1.43 13.80
CA VAL A 28 -7.09 -2.40 13.81
C VAL A 28 -8.38 -1.74 14.28
N ALA A 29 -8.33 -0.97 15.37
CA ALA A 29 -9.51 -0.27 15.90
C ALA A 29 -10.06 0.77 14.90
N ALA A 30 -9.18 1.56 14.27
CA ALA A 30 -9.57 2.56 13.28
C ALA A 30 -10.19 1.92 12.03
N ALA A 31 -9.61 0.83 11.52
CA ALA A 31 -10.14 0.10 10.37
C ALA A 31 -11.53 -0.49 10.65
N LEU A 32 -11.72 -1.10 11.83
CA LEU A 32 -13.03 -1.60 12.25
C LEU A 32 -14.06 -0.46 12.40
N ALA A 33 -13.65 0.67 12.99
CA ALA A 33 -14.51 1.85 13.12
C ALA A 33 -14.90 2.46 11.77
N ALA A 34 -14.02 2.38 10.77
CA ALA A 34 -14.27 2.76 9.38
C ALA A 34 -15.15 1.75 8.62
N GLY A 35 -15.52 0.61 9.23
CA GLY A 35 -16.35 -0.42 8.60
C GLY A 35 -15.62 -1.23 7.53
N LEU A 36 -14.28 -1.25 7.55
CA LEU A 36 -13.46 -2.03 6.62
C LEU A 36 -13.46 -3.51 7.03
N GLN A 37 -13.47 -4.40 6.03
CA GLN A 37 -13.26 -5.83 6.23
C GLN A 37 -11.84 -6.27 5.90
N VAL A 38 -11.13 -5.49 5.07
CA VAL A 38 -9.78 -5.80 4.61
C VAL A 38 -8.91 -4.55 4.70
N ILE A 39 -7.72 -4.69 5.25
CA ILE A 39 -6.65 -3.69 5.12
C ILE A 39 -5.37 -4.33 4.62
N ALA A 40 -4.43 -3.54 4.12
CA ALA A 40 -3.04 -3.97 3.94
C ALA A 40 -2.09 -3.02 4.66
N VAL A 41 -1.06 -3.57 5.29
CA VAL A 41 0.04 -2.80 5.89
C VAL A 41 1.16 -2.70 4.86
N THR A 42 1.56 -1.48 4.52
CA THR A 42 2.45 -1.17 3.40
C THR A 42 3.45 -0.08 3.79
N ASP A 43 4.22 -0.31 4.87
CA ASP A 43 5.29 0.60 5.28
C ASP A 43 6.31 0.83 4.15
N HIS A 44 6.96 2.00 4.15
CA HIS A 44 7.97 2.34 3.15
C HIS A 44 9.13 1.35 3.22
N ASN A 45 9.38 0.66 2.10
CA ASN A 45 10.47 -0.29 1.91
C ASN A 45 10.58 -1.39 2.99
N SER A 46 9.55 -1.59 3.81
CA SER A 46 9.57 -2.48 4.97
C SER A 46 8.23 -3.17 5.19
N ALA A 47 8.30 -4.36 5.78
CA ALA A 47 7.16 -5.18 6.21
C ALA A 47 7.25 -5.53 7.70
N GLY A 48 8.15 -4.87 8.46
CA GLY A 48 8.50 -5.24 9.83
C GLY A 48 7.33 -5.28 10.81
N ASN A 49 6.31 -4.44 10.62
CA ASN A 49 5.13 -4.40 11.48
C ASN A 49 3.94 -5.24 10.98
N VAL A 50 4.01 -5.83 9.79
CA VAL A 50 2.89 -6.59 9.20
C VAL A 50 2.39 -7.68 10.13
N ALA A 51 3.31 -8.51 10.66
CA ALA A 51 2.93 -9.63 11.53
C ALA A 51 2.31 -9.15 12.85
N ALA A 52 2.77 -8.01 13.38
CA ALA A 52 2.23 -7.42 14.60
C ALA A 52 0.78 -6.93 14.41
N VAL A 53 0.49 -6.28 13.28
CA VAL A 53 -0.89 -5.85 12.94
C VAL A 53 -1.78 -7.07 12.67
N GLN A 54 -1.29 -8.10 11.99
CA GLN A 54 -2.01 -9.35 11.79
C GLN A 54 -2.37 -10.03 13.12
N GLU A 55 -1.42 -10.11 14.06
CA GLU A 55 -1.66 -10.68 15.40
C GLU A 55 -2.64 -9.81 16.21
N ALA A 56 -2.51 -8.48 16.15
CA ALA A 56 -3.44 -7.55 16.82
C ALA A 56 -4.88 -7.66 16.28
N ALA A 57 -5.05 -8.03 15.01
CA ALA A 57 -6.36 -8.26 14.39
C ALA A 57 -6.98 -9.62 14.74
N ARG A 58 -6.24 -10.55 15.36
CA ARG A 58 -6.76 -11.90 15.63
C ARG A 58 -7.96 -11.85 16.57
N GLY A 59 -8.97 -12.65 16.25
CA GLY A 59 -10.25 -12.67 16.98
C GLY A 59 -11.21 -11.55 16.59
N THR A 60 -10.81 -10.63 15.71
CA THR A 60 -11.71 -9.66 15.06
C THR A 60 -12.23 -10.19 13.72
N GLY A 61 -13.12 -9.44 13.07
CA GLY A 61 -13.56 -9.71 11.70
C GLY A 61 -12.67 -9.07 10.61
N LEU A 62 -11.58 -8.39 11.00
CA LEU A 62 -10.69 -7.68 10.08
C LEU A 62 -9.64 -8.62 9.49
N ILE A 63 -9.49 -8.61 8.17
CA ILE A 63 -8.44 -9.31 7.45
C ILE A 63 -7.31 -8.33 7.14
N VAL A 64 -6.08 -8.69 7.49
CA VAL A 64 -4.89 -7.86 7.28
C VAL A 64 -3.97 -8.55 6.28
N LEU A 65 -3.91 -8.01 5.06
CA LEU A 65 -2.97 -8.45 4.03
C LEU A 65 -1.55 -7.94 4.33
N ALA A 66 -0.57 -8.71 3.89
CA ALA A 66 0.83 -8.36 4.03
C ALA A 66 1.28 -7.52 2.84
N GLY A 67 2.00 -6.43 3.08
CA GLY A 67 2.48 -5.59 2.00
C GLY A 67 3.70 -4.75 2.35
N MET A 68 4.06 -3.92 1.37
CA MET A 68 5.16 -2.97 1.41
C MET A 68 4.92 -1.92 0.33
N GLU A 69 5.15 -0.64 0.62
CA GLU A 69 5.23 0.38 -0.43
C GLU A 69 6.71 0.59 -0.78
N VAL A 70 7.11 0.19 -1.98
CA VAL A 70 8.50 0.30 -2.44
C VAL A 70 8.71 1.61 -3.17
N GLN A 71 9.70 2.40 -2.75
CA GLN A 71 10.17 3.55 -3.52
C GLN A 71 11.25 3.10 -4.51
N THR A 72 10.92 3.16 -5.78
CA THR A 72 11.81 2.74 -6.88
C THR A 72 12.86 3.81 -7.21
N ARG A 73 13.89 3.42 -7.97
CA ARG A 73 14.96 4.32 -8.44
C ARG A 73 14.44 5.50 -9.27
N GLU A 74 13.28 5.34 -9.91
CA GLU A 74 12.61 6.40 -10.66
C GLU A 74 11.81 7.37 -9.76
N ASP A 75 11.88 7.24 -8.43
CA ASP A 75 10.99 7.93 -7.47
C ASP A 75 9.52 7.65 -7.77
N VAL A 76 9.18 6.39 -8.01
CA VAL A 76 7.79 5.92 -8.14
C VAL A 76 7.49 4.95 -7.01
N HIS A 77 6.36 5.13 -6.33
CA HIS A 77 5.90 4.20 -5.31
C HIS A 77 5.07 3.08 -5.90
N LEU A 78 5.37 1.85 -5.47
CA LEU A 78 4.66 0.65 -5.84
C LEU A 78 4.17 -0.08 -4.58
N VAL A 79 2.86 -0.23 -4.45
CA VAL A 79 2.25 -1.07 -3.41
C VAL A 79 2.41 -2.53 -3.82
N CYS A 80 3.12 -3.30 -3.00
CA CYS A 80 3.41 -4.71 -3.20
C CYS A 80 2.67 -5.52 -2.13
N LEU A 81 1.77 -6.44 -2.53
CA LEU A 81 0.94 -7.24 -1.63
C LEU A 81 1.23 -8.73 -1.75
N PHE A 82 1.17 -9.42 -0.61
CA PHE A 82 1.43 -10.84 -0.44
C PHE A 82 0.38 -11.48 0.48
N ASP A 83 0.20 -12.80 0.38
CA ASP A 83 -0.76 -13.53 1.21
C ASP A 83 -0.25 -13.70 2.66
N THR A 84 1.08 -13.74 2.85
CA THR A 84 1.68 -13.97 4.17
C THR A 84 2.74 -12.94 4.54
N SER A 85 2.86 -12.63 5.83
CA SER A 85 3.94 -11.79 6.37
C SER A 85 5.33 -12.35 6.06
N ARG A 86 5.47 -13.69 6.00
CA ARG A 86 6.71 -14.35 5.59
C ARG A 86 7.14 -13.99 4.17
N GLU A 87 6.20 -13.92 3.22
CA GLU A 87 6.49 -13.53 1.83
C GLU A 87 6.86 -12.06 1.74
N ALA A 88 6.14 -11.19 2.45
CA ALA A 88 6.46 -9.77 2.52
C ALA A 88 7.84 -9.51 3.15
N LEU A 89 8.20 -10.23 4.22
CA LEU A 89 9.54 -10.16 4.81
C LEU A 89 10.62 -10.71 3.87
N ALA A 90 10.33 -11.77 3.11
CA ALA A 90 11.28 -12.25 2.10
C ALA A 90 11.47 -11.25 0.94
N TRP A 91 10.47 -10.42 0.65
CA TRP A 91 10.58 -9.30 -0.28
C TRP A 91 11.36 -8.13 0.34
N GLN A 92 11.12 -7.81 1.61
CA GLN A 92 11.88 -6.80 2.37
C GLN A 92 13.38 -7.05 2.31
N GLU A 93 13.82 -8.29 2.54
CA GLU A 93 15.25 -8.63 2.51
C GLU A 93 15.88 -8.39 1.13
N GLU A 94 15.10 -8.50 0.05
CA GLU A 94 15.56 -8.16 -1.29
C GLU A 94 15.65 -6.65 -1.50
N VAL A 95 14.62 -5.92 -1.08
CA VAL A 95 14.57 -4.45 -1.13
C VAL A 95 15.72 -3.84 -0.32
N TYR A 96 16.00 -4.37 0.88
CA TYR A 96 17.08 -3.89 1.74
C TYR A 96 18.48 -4.05 1.14
N ARG A 97 18.70 -5.04 0.26
CA ARG A 97 19.98 -5.17 -0.47
C ARG A 97 20.20 -4.07 -1.51
N HIS A 98 19.12 -3.38 -1.90
CA HIS A 98 19.12 -2.34 -2.90
C HIS A 98 18.90 -0.95 -2.30
N LEU A 99 18.73 -0.83 -0.98
CA LEU A 99 18.73 0.47 -0.33
C LEU A 99 20.13 1.08 -0.32
N PRO A 100 20.26 2.41 -0.42
CA PRO A 100 21.53 3.08 -0.29
C PRO A 100 22.11 2.90 1.11
N ASP A 101 23.43 2.96 1.22
CA ASP A 101 24.12 2.99 2.50
C ASP A 101 23.73 4.26 3.27
N GLY A 102 23.25 4.11 4.49
CA GLY A 102 22.88 5.23 5.35
C GLY A 102 21.89 4.84 6.45
N GLU A 103 22.03 5.48 7.60
CA GLU A 103 21.06 5.34 8.68
C GLU A 103 20.06 6.50 8.70
N ASN A 104 18.84 6.21 9.15
CA ASN A 104 17.80 7.19 9.36
C ASN A 104 18.25 8.24 10.39
N ARG A 105 17.97 9.50 10.08
CA ARG A 105 18.15 10.63 11.00
C ARG A 105 16.81 10.94 11.65
N GLU A 106 16.54 10.32 12.79
CA GLU A 106 15.26 10.47 13.50
C GLU A 106 14.92 11.93 13.82
N ASP A 107 15.93 12.77 14.06
CA ASP A 107 15.78 14.20 14.31
C ASP A 107 15.27 15.00 13.09
N TYR A 108 15.36 14.43 11.89
CA TYR A 108 14.91 15.05 10.65
C TYR A 108 13.70 14.34 10.04
N PHE A 109 13.73 13.01 9.97
CA PHE A 109 12.70 12.22 9.29
C PHE A 109 11.62 11.67 10.23
N GLY A 110 11.88 11.62 11.54
CA GLY A 110 11.04 10.90 12.50
C GLY A 110 11.54 9.49 12.81
N PRO A 111 11.03 8.86 13.88
CA PRO A 111 11.41 7.51 14.27
C PRO A 111 10.80 6.45 13.34
N GLN A 112 11.41 5.26 13.31
CA GLN A 112 10.93 4.10 12.54
C GLN A 112 10.71 2.93 13.49
N LEU A 113 9.52 2.83 14.05
CA LEU A 113 9.22 1.96 15.19
C LEU A 113 8.83 0.55 14.76
N LEU A 114 9.54 -0.45 15.28
CA LEU A 114 9.12 -1.85 15.23
C LEU A 114 8.29 -2.15 16.47
N LEU A 115 7.05 -2.59 16.27
CA LEU A 115 6.06 -2.74 17.33
C LEU A 115 5.60 -4.19 17.45
N ASP A 116 5.23 -4.61 18.66
CA ASP A 116 4.50 -5.86 18.87
C ASP A 116 2.98 -5.67 18.70
N ALA A 117 2.22 -6.77 18.79
CA ALA A 117 0.77 -6.76 18.66
C ALA A 117 0.03 -5.93 19.73
N ALA A 118 0.68 -5.63 20.86
CA ALA A 118 0.16 -4.76 21.91
C ALA A 118 0.55 -3.28 21.70
N GLY A 119 1.23 -2.97 20.59
CA GLY A 119 1.72 -1.63 20.28
C GLY A 119 2.92 -1.19 21.11
N GLN A 120 3.65 -2.12 21.73
CA GLN A 120 4.87 -1.82 22.46
C GLN A 120 6.08 -1.83 21.52
N GLU A 121 7.00 -0.89 21.73
CA GLU A 121 8.25 -0.82 20.96
C GLU A 121 9.11 -2.06 21.25
N THR A 122 9.43 -2.81 20.19
CA THR A 122 10.35 -3.96 20.23
C THR A 122 11.71 -3.64 19.64
N GLY A 123 11.81 -2.56 18.88
CA GLY A 123 13.04 -2.06 18.29
C GLY A 123 12.78 -0.90 17.34
N ARG A 124 13.83 -0.49 16.63
CA ARG A 124 13.77 0.55 15.60
C ARG A 124 14.52 0.10 14.37
N GLU A 125 13.96 0.38 13.19
CA GLU A 125 14.68 0.19 11.94
C GLU A 125 15.68 1.33 11.76
N LYS A 126 16.93 0.98 11.48
CA LYS A 126 18.02 1.95 11.35
C LYS A 126 18.22 2.44 9.92
N ARG A 127 17.86 1.65 8.92
CA ARG A 127 17.98 2.04 7.50
C ARG A 127 17.10 3.24 7.21
N LEU A 128 17.51 4.14 6.33
CA LEU A 128 16.63 5.22 5.86
C LEU A 128 15.52 4.65 4.96
N LEU A 129 14.31 4.44 5.50
CA LEU A 129 13.22 3.82 4.74
C LEU A 129 12.61 4.76 3.68
N LEU A 130 12.76 6.08 3.83
CA LEU A 130 12.36 7.10 2.83
C LEU A 130 13.40 7.31 1.71
N ALA A 131 14.21 6.29 1.43
CA ALA A 131 15.18 6.34 0.35
C ALA A 131 14.68 5.54 -0.86
N SER A 132 14.97 6.04 -2.06
CA SER A 132 14.79 5.31 -3.29
C SER A 132 15.73 4.11 -3.34
N THR A 133 15.18 2.94 -3.65
CA THR A 133 15.96 1.72 -3.88
C THR A 133 16.73 1.81 -5.20
N GLY A 134 17.71 0.94 -5.39
CA GLY A 134 18.36 0.74 -6.69
C GLY A 134 17.49 0.04 -7.74
N LEU A 135 16.35 -0.54 -7.32
CA LEU A 135 15.43 -1.29 -8.18
C LEU A 135 14.52 -0.34 -8.97
N GLY A 136 14.37 -0.60 -10.26
CA GLY A 136 13.44 0.10 -11.13
C GLY A 136 12.00 -0.43 -11.05
N VAL A 137 11.04 0.33 -11.58
CA VAL A 137 9.61 -0.05 -11.59
C VAL A 137 9.34 -1.43 -12.23
N GLU A 138 9.96 -1.76 -13.36
CA GLU A 138 9.76 -3.07 -14.00
C GLU A 138 10.41 -4.22 -13.21
N GLU A 139 11.53 -3.95 -12.53
CA GLU A 139 12.24 -4.94 -11.71
C GLU A 139 11.41 -5.31 -10.47
N VAL A 140 10.88 -4.30 -9.78
CA VAL A 140 9.99 -4.49 -8.63
C VAL A 140 8.73 -5.24 -9.04
N ALA A 141 8.00 -4.76 -10.06
CA ALA A 141 6.78 -5.43 -10.49
C ALA A 141 7.05 -6.87 -10.96
N GLY A 142 8.14 -7.08 -11.71
CA GLY A 142 8.56 -8.40 -12.17
C GLY A 142 8.88 -9.38 -11.04
N GLU A 143 9.58 -8.92 -10.01
CA GLU A 143 9.95 -9.77 -8.87
C GLU A 143 8.76 -10.08 -7.96
N VAL A 144 7.89 -9.10 -7.72
CA VAL A 144 6.62 -9.30 -6.99
C VAL A 144 5.74 -10.33 -7.71
N ALA A 145 5.60 -10.20 -9.04
CA ALA A 145 4.85 -11.16 -9.84
C ALA A 145 5.45 -12.58 -9.81
N ARG A 146 6.79 -12.72 -9.86
CA ARG A 146 7.47 -14.02 -9.73
C ARG A 146 7.22 -14.69 -8.38
N ARG A 147 6.95 -13.91 -7.35
CA ARG A 147 6.60 -14.38 -6.00
C ARG A 147 5.11 -14.67 -5.83
N GLY A 148 4.30 -14.47 -6.88
CA GLY A 148 2.85 -14.61 -6.82
C GLY A 148 2.16 -13.45 -6.10
N GLY A 149 2.87 -12.34 -5.87
CA GLY A 149 2.34 -11.12 -5.26
C GLY A 149 1.57 -10.25 -6.26
N LEU A 150 0.91 -9.22 -5.73
CA LEU A 150 0.25 -8.17 -6.50
C LEU A 150 1.05 -6.88 -6.39
N CYS A 151 1.37 -6.28 -7.53
CA CYS A 151 2.01 -4.97 -7.60
C CYS A 151 1.03 -3.95 -8.18
N LEU A 152 0.88 -2.80 -7.52
CA LEU A 152 0.05 -1.68 -7.95
C LEU A 152 0.89 -0.41 -7.98
N PRO A 153 0.94 0.33 -9.10
CA PRO A 153 1.43 1.70 -9.10
C PRO A 153 0.58 2.53 -8.14
N ALA A 154 1.22 3.07 -7.10
CA ALA A 154 0.56 3.81 -6.04
C ALA A 154 0.19 5.22 -6.51
N HIS A 155 -0.91 5.74 -5.96
CA HIS A 155 -1.37 7.14 -6.09
C HIS A 155 -0.97 7.86 -7.40
N VAL A 156 -1.29 7.24 -8.55
CA VAL A 156 -0.73 7.59 -9.88
C VAL A 156 -1.09 8.98 -10.37
N ASP A 157 -2.05 9.63 -9.73
CA ASP A 157 -2.59 10.95 -10.01
C ASP A 157 -1.98 12.07 -9.15
N ARG A 158 -1.03 11.75 -8.26
CA ARG A 158 -0.26 12.72 -7.48
C ARG A 158 0.90 13.35 -8.28
N PRO A 159 1.33 14.57 -7.93
CA PRO A 159 2.40 15.28 -8.65
C PRO A 159 3.82 14.77 -8.35
N SER A 160 3.98 13.92 -7.34
CA SER A 160 5.25 13.35 -6.90
C SER A 160 5.07 11.88 -6.52
N TYR A 161 6.15 11.12 -6.57
CA TYR A 161 6.17 9.69 -6.23
C TYR A 161 5.25 8.81 -7.08
N SER A 162 4.82 9.31 -8.25
CA SER A 162 3.76 8.70 -9.05
C SER A 162 4.29 8.30 -10.42
N LEU A 163 3.84 7.13 -10.91
CA LEU A 163 4.28 6.58 -12.19
C LEU A 163 4.08 7.57 -13.35
N LEU A 164 2.94 8.27 -13.37
CA LEU A 164 2.60 9.19 -14.46
C LEU A 164 3.35 10.51 -14.37
N ALA A 165 3.62 11.03 -13.18
CA ALA A 165 4.40 12.27 -13.05
C ALA A 165 5.87 12.04 -13.47
N ASN A 166 6.41 10.86 -13.15
CA ASN A 166 7.83 10.57 -13.36
C ASN A 166 8.11 10.00 -14.76
N LEU A 167 7.27 9.10 -15.28
CA LEU A 167 7.50 8.43 -16.57
C LEU A 167 6.53 8.85 -17.68
N GLY A 168 5.38 9.44 -17.34
CA GLY A 168 4.33 9.82 -18.29
C GLY A 168 3.56 8.64 -18.91
N ILE A 169 4.10 7.43 -18.83
CA ILE A 169 3.54 6.20 -19.39
C ILE A 169 3.66 5.04 -18.40
N VAL A 170 2.91 3.98 -18.65
CA VAL A 170 3.17 2.66 -18.05
C VAL A 170 4.19 1.94 -18.93
N PRO A 171 5.34 1.50 -18.39
CA PRO A 171 6.30 0.74 -19.18
C PRO A 171 5.65 -0.51 -19.81
N PRO A 172 5.86 -0.75 -21.13
CA PRO A 172 5.32 -1.93 -21.78
C PRO A 172 5.82 -3.22 -21.14
N GLY A 173 4.91 -4.09 -20.72
CA GLY A 173 5.24 -5.39 -20.12
C GLY A 173 5.42 -5.39 -18.61
N MET A 174 5.23 -4.25 -17.93
CA MET A 174 5.17 -4.21 -16.46
C MET A 174 3.97 -5.06 -15.97
N PRO A 175 4.17 -6.10 -15.14
CA PRO A 175 3.11 -7.02 -14.73
C PRO A 175 2.23 -6.44 -13.62
N VAL A 176 1.41 -5.46 -13.98
CA VAL A 176 0.43 -4.81 -13.11
C VAL A 176 -0.97 -4.98 -13.68
N VAL A 177 -1.98 -5.07 -12.81
CA VAL A 177 -3.38 -5.34 -13.20
C VAL A 177 -4.33 -4.19 -12.91
N ALA A 178 -3.90 -3.22 -12.10
CA ALA A 178 -4.64 -2.01 -11.79
C ALA A 178 -3.68 -0.89 -11.37
N MET A 179 -4.20 0.32 -11.27
CA MET A 179 -3.50 1.47 -10.68
C MET A 179 -4.30 2.02 -9.51
N GLU A 180 -3.58 2.47 -8.49
CA GLU A 180 -4.18 3.13 -7.36
C GLU A 180 -4.28 4.64 -7.58
N LEU A 181 -5.46 5.20 -7.32
CA LEU A 181 -5.72 6.63 -7.32
C LEU A 181 -5.64 7.19 -5.89
N GLY A 182 -4.83 8.23 -5.71
CA GLY A 182 -4.64 8.94 -4.46
C GLY A 182 -5.68 10.02 -4.19
N LEU A 183 -6.10 10.82 -5.19
CA LEU A 183 -6.95 12.00 -4.95
C LEU A 183 -8.22 12.02 -5.80
N LEU A 184 -8.10 11.70 -7.08
CA LEU A 184 -9.16 11.84 -8.06
C LEU A 184 -10.16 10.69 -8.01
N SER A 185 -11.41 10.96 -8.40
CA SER A 185 -12.35 9.91 -8.78
C SER A 185 -11.88 9.23 -10.08
N PRO A 186 -12.26 7.97 -10.36
CA PRO A 186 -11.92 7.32 -11.62
C PRO A 186 -12.33 8.13 -12.86
N ALA A 187 -13.49 8.79 -12.83
CA ALA A 187 -13.95 9.65 -13.92
C ALA A 187 -13.03 10.87 -14.11
N ALA A 188 -12.66 11.56 -13.03
CA ALA A 188 -11.75 12.70 -13.08
C ALA A 188 -10.34 12.30 -13.53
N ALA A 189 -9.84 11.15 -13.07
CA ALA A 189 -8.54 10.61 -13.48
C ALA A 189 -8.48 10.31 -14.98
N ARG A 190 -9.51 9.63 -15.54
CA ARG A 190 -9.57 9.36 -16.99
C ARG A 190 -9.66 10.63 -17.84
N LYS A 191 -10.28 11.68 -17.33
CA LYS A 191 -10.35 12.99 -18.00
C LYS A 191 -9.00 13.72 -17.97
N LYS A 192 -8.30 13.69 -16.84
CA LYS A 192 -7.01 14.40 -16.65
C LYS A 192 -5.84 13.66 -17.28
N PHE A 193 -5.83 12.33 -17.21
CA PHE A 193 -4.74 11.48 -17.68
C PHE A 193 -5.27 10.44 -18.69
N PRO A 194 -5.31 10.75 -19.99
CA PRO A 194 -5.79 9.80 -21.00
C PRO A 194 -5.02 8.47 -21.02
N THR A 195 -3.77 8.44 -20.53
CA THR A 195 -2.94 7.22 -20.42
C THR A 195 -3.52 6.19 -19.45
N VAL A 196 -4.35 6.59 -18.48
CA VAL A 196 -5.03 5.66 -17.56
C VAL A 196 -6.42 5.24 -18.02
N ALA A 197 -6.89 5.75 -19.16
CA ALA A 197 -8.27 5.59 -19.63
C ALA A 197 -8.70 4.12 -19.82
N ASN A 198 -7.76 3.21 -20.05
CA ASN A 198 -8.05 1.78 -20.25
C ASN A 198 -7.58 0.89 -19.08
N TRP A 199 -7.10 1.48 -18.00
CA TRP A 199 -6.66 0.73 -16.82
C TRP A 199 -7.80 0.56 -15.81
N PRO A 200 -7.89 -0.58 -15.11
CA PRO A 200 -8.62 -0.69 -13.86
C PRO A 200 -8.05 0.29 -12.83
N LEU A 201 -8.91 1.10 -12.20
CA LEU A 201 -8.52 2.16 -11.26
C LEU A 201 -9.14 1.87 -9.89
N VAL A 202 -8.28 1.55 -8.92
CA VAL A 202 -8.66 1.32 -7.53
C VAL A 202 -8.27 2.53 -6.67
N ALA A 203 -8.66 2.54 -5.41
CA ALA A 203 -8.33 3.60 -4.47
C ALA A 203 -8.08 3.02 -3.07
N ALA A 204 -7.10 3.60 -2.40
CA ALA A 204 -6.75 3.36 -1.00
C ALA A 204 -6.37 4.69 -0.35
N SER A 205 -6.31 4.73 0.99
CA SER A 205 -6.17 5.98 1.74
C SER A 205 -4.75 6.55 1.71
N ASP A 206 -3.72 5.71 1.59
CA ASP A 206 -2.33 6.09 1.84
C ASP A 206 -2.19 6.69 3.26
N ALA A 207 -2.82 6.01 4.23
CA ALA A 207 -3.00 6.54 5.58
C ALA A 207 -1.68 6.59 6.34
N HIS A 208 -1.31 7.81 6.76
CA HIS A 208 -0.18 8.09 7.64
C HIS A 208 -0.62 8.42 9.07
N TYR A 209 -1.91 8.73 9.25
CA TYR A 209 -2.53 8.99 10.55
C TYR A 209 -3.82 8.19 10.70
N LEU A 210 -4.24 7.89 11.94
CA LEU A 210 -5.39 7.03 12.21
C LEU A 210 -6.69 7.54 11.57
N HIS A 211 -6.83 8.86 11.46
CA HIS A 211 -8.02 9.51 10.90
C HIS A 211 -8.05 9.50 9.36
N ASP A 212 -6.98 9.03 8.71
CA ASP A 212 -6.91 8.84 7.26
C ASP A 212 -7.40 7.46 6.83
N ILE A 213 -7.34 6.47 7.74
CA ILE A 213 -7.76 5.09 7.45
C ILE A 213 -9.22 5.08 6.97
N GLY A 214 -9.44 4.50 5.79
CA GLY A 214 -10.76 4.42 5.17
C GLY A 214 -11.25 5.72 4.51
N ARG A 215 -10.43 6.79 4.41
CA ARG A 215 -10.80 7.99 3.62
C ARG A 215 -11.02 7.69 2.15
N ARG A 216 -10.38 6.65 1.63
CA ARG A 216 -10.58 6.12 0.28
C ARG A 216 -10.64 4.61 0.38
N VAL A 217 -11.66 4.05 -0.26
CA VAL A 217 -12.02 2.63 -0.11
C VAL A 217 -12.36 2.07 -1.47
N THR A 218 -11.97 0.83 -1.70
CA THR A 218 -12.46 0.04 -2.83
C THR A 218 -13.25 -1.15 -2.31
N GLY A 219 -14.48 -1.31 -2.80
CA GLY A 219 -15.28 -2.51 -2.57
C GLY A 219 -14.95 -3.57 -3.60
N TYR A 220 -14.50 -4.75 -3.18
CA TYR A 220 -14.17 -5.87 -4.06
C TYR A 220 -15.20 -6.99 -3.91
N ASP A 221 -15.69 -7.52 -5.02
CA ASP A 221 -16.51 -8.73 -5.01
C ASP A 221 -15.61 -9.97 -5.04
N LEU A 222 -15.47 -10.62 -3.88
CA LEU A 222 -14.54 -11.72 -3.69
C LEU A 222 -15.23 -12.96 -3.13
N GLU A 223 -14.74 -14.13 -3.55
CA GLU A 223 -15.10 -15.42 -2.93
C GLU A 223 -14.28 -15.68 -1.67
N ALA A 224 -13.03 -15.19 -1.64
CA ALA A 224 -12.11 -15.23 -0.52
C ALA A 224 -11.11 -14.08 -0.64
N VAL A 225 -10.57 -13.60 0.48
CA VAL A 225 -9.56 -12.53 0.51
C VAL A 225 -8.17 -13.16 0.42
N ASN A 226 -7.55 -13.04 -0.74
CA ASN A 226 -6.15 -13.37 -1.04
C ASN A 226 -5.70 -12.62 -2.29
N VAL A 227 -4.40 -12.56 -2.52
CA VAL A 227 -3.78 -11.86 -3.66
C VAL A 227 -4.36 -12.36 -4.98
N ALA A 228 -4.47 -13.67 -5.18
CA ALA A 228 -4.97 -14.23 -6.44
C ALA A 228 -6.44 -13.83 -6.72
N ALA A 229 -7.27 -13.71 -5.67
CA ALA A 229 -8.64 -13.26 -5.80
C ALA A 229 -8.73 -11.75 -6.11
N LEU A 230 -7.89 -10.92 -5.48
CA LEU A 230 -7.78 -9.49 -5.79
C LEU A 230 -7.36 -9.26 -7.25
N VAL A 231 -6.34 -9.99 -7.72
CA VAL A 231 -5.88 -9.94 -9.12
C VAL A 231 -7.04 -10.27 -10.06
N ARG A 232 -7.73 -11.39 -9.86
CA ARG A 232 -8.88 -11.77 -10.70
C ARG A 232 -9.99 -10.73 -10.66
N ALA A 233 -10.29 -10.17 -9.49
CA ALA A 233 -11.31 -9.14 -9.35
C ALA A 233 -10.93 -7.86 -10.11
N MET A 234 -9.67 -7.44 -10.06
CA MET A 234 -9.17 -6.27 -10.78
C MET A 234 -9.20 -6.48 -12.30
N GLU A 235 -8.70 -7.62 -12.78
CA GLU A 235 -8.72 -7.98 -14.21
C GLU A 235 -10.14 -8.02 -14.78
N ARG A 236 -11.09 -8.58 -14.02
CA ARG A 236 -12.51 -8.69 -14.40
C ARG A 236 -13.33 -7.45 -14.06
N GLN A 237 -12.70 -6.42 -13.48
CA GLN A 237 -13.35 -5.21 -12.99
C GLN A 237 -14.53 -5.48 -12.03
N GLN A 238 -14.39 -6.50 -11.19
CA GLN A 238 -15.34 -6.88 -10.13
C GLN A 238 -15.04 -6.11 -8.84
N PHE A 239 -14.94 -4.79 -8.96
CA PHE A 239 -14.72 -3.88 -7.85
C PHE A 239 -15.37 -2.53 -8.12
N LYS A 240 -15.52 -1.71 -7.07
CA LYS A 240 -16.03 -0.35 -7.17
C LYS A 240 -15.31 0.55 -6.17
N VAL A 241 -14.69 1.62 -6.66
CA VAL A 241 -14.18 2.70 -5.81
C VAL A 241 -15.37 3.39 -5.14
N VAL A 242 -15.30 3.54 -3.82
CA VAL A 242 -16.29 4.29 -3.05
C VAL A 242 -15.99 5.77 -3.26
N VAL A 243 -16.85 6.45 -4.02
CA VAL A 243 -16.73 7.89 -4.27
C VAL A 243 -17.69 8.59 -3.31
N ASP A 244 -17.16 9.44 -2.45
CA ASP A 244 -17.97 10.31 -1.61
C ASP A 244 -18.46 11.47 -2.50
N GLU A 245 -19.77 11.56 -2.75
CA GLU A 245 -20.38 12.50 -3.71
C GLU A 245 -20.08 13.98 -3.40
N LYS A 246 -19.51 14.27 -2.23
CA LYS A 246 -19.18 15.63 -1.76
C LYS A 246 -17.80 16.14 -2.18
N ASN A 247 -16.91 15.31 -2.72
CA ASN A 247 -15.51 15.68 -2.99
C ASN A 247 -15.16 15.91 -4.47
N ASP A 248 -16.09 15.74 -5.42
CA ASP A 248 -15.84 15.99 -6.85
C ASP A 248 -15.88 17.49 -7.25
N VAL A 249 -16.01 18.39 -6.27
CA VAL A 249 -16.03 19.85 -6.49
C VAL A 249 -15.15 20.57 -5.47
N ARG A 250 -13.83 20.50 -5.63
CA ARG A 250 -12.89 21.56 -5.20
C ARG A 250 -11.74 21.69 -6.17
#